data_AF-A0A3Q3IU41-F1
#
_entry.id   AF-A0A3Q3IU41-F1
#
_cell.length_a   1.000
_cell.length_b   1.000
_cell.length_c   1.000
_cell.angle_alpha   90.00
_cell.angle_beta   90.00
_cell.angle_gamma   90.00
#
_symmetry.space_group_name_H-M   'P 1'
#
loop_
_entity.id
_entity.type
_entity.pdbx_description
1 polymer ?
#
loop_
_entity_poly.entity_id
_entity_poly.type
_entity_poly.pdbx_seq_one_letter_code
_entity_poly.pdbx_strand_id
1 'polypeptide(L)'
;MKPEGTFLLRDSSHPQYMLALSVKTRCGPTSVRIKYTRGAFWLDSVSPDLPHLQSFPDVLSLIQHYTGSGHIPQDQASNDIHSKTKPDSVQHSARGNGVPLKLMYPLHKPQAFPSLQHLARLTINRHMKHLDQLPLPQRLLHYLQDYPFHI
;
A
#
# COMPACT_ATOMS: atom_id res chain seq x y z
N MET A 1 -5.41 0.67 22.63
CA MET A 1 -5.39 1.46 21.38
C MET A 1 -4.47 0.79 20.37
N LYS A 2 -4.80 0.77 19.07
CA LYS A 2 -3.92 0.20 18.03
C LYS A 2 -2.85 1.23 17.61
N PRO A 3 -1.62 0.80 17.24
CA PRO A 3 -0.54 1.72 16.86
C PRO A 3 -0.82 2.46 15.54
N GLU A 4 -0.16 3.60 15.33
CA GLU A 4 -0.15 4.28 14.03
C GLU A 4 0.36 3.34 12.92
N GLY A 5 -0.21 3.48 11.73
CA GLY A 5 0.04 2.59 10.59
C GLY A 5 -0.68 1.25 10.67
N THR A 6 -1.50 1.00 11.71
CA THR A 6 -2.41 -0.16 11.70
C THR A 6 -3.46 0.01 10.63
N PHE A 7 -3.63 -0.97 9.73
CA PHE A 7 -4.57 -0.87 8.62
C PHE A 7 -5.39 -2.13 8.40
N LEU A 8 -6.51 -2.02 7.70
CA LEU A 8 -7.29 -3.15 7.22
C LEU A 8 -7.90 -2.83 5.86
N LEU A 9 -8.02 -3.87 5.04
CA LEU A 9 -8.83 -3.85 3.84
C LEU A 9 -10.23 -4.35 4.19
N ARG A 10 -11.25 -3.66 3.66
CA ARG A 10 -12.65 -4.01 3.86
C ARG A 10 -13.46 -3.65 2.62
N ASP A 11 -14.70 -4.14 2.58
CA ASP A 11 -15.67 -3.65 1.60
C ASP A 11 -15.99 -2.17 1.86
N SER A 12 -16.12 -1.43 0.77
CA SER A 12 -16.55 -0.04 0.81
C SER A 12 -18.08 0.03 0.94
N SER A 13 -18.57 0.96 1.75
CA SER A 13 -20.01 1.24 1.85
C SER A 13 -20.50 2.16 0.72
N HIS A 14 -19.60 2.66 -0.13
CA HIS A 14 -19.94 3.55 -1.23
C HIS A 14 -20.27 2.74 -2.49
N PRO A 15 -21.42 2.95 -3.16
CA PRO A 15 -21.88 2.12 -4.29
C PRO A 15 -20.91 2.02 -5.48
N GLN A 16 -20.10 3.05 -5.70
CA GLN A 16 -19.14 3.12 -6.81
C GLN A 16 -17.77 2.48 -6.50
N TYR A 17 -17.55 1.96 -5.29
CA TYR A 17 -16.26 1.42 -4.87
C TYR A 17 -16.48 0.07 -4.22
N MET A 18 -15.71 -0.93 -4.62
CA MET A 18 -15.80 -2.26 -4.02
C MET A 18 -15.02 -2.33 -2.70
N LEU A 19 -13.85 -1.70 -2.64
CA LEU A 19 -12.91 -1.83 -1.53
C LEU A 19 -12.57 -0.48 -0.90
N ALA A 20 -12.28 -0.53 0.40
CA ALA A 20 -11.77 0.59 1.18
C ALA A 20 -10.64 0.13 2.11
N LEU A 21 -9.63 0.98 2.26
CA LEU A 21 -8.50 0.83 3.15
C LEU A 21 -8.71 1.73 4.36
N SER A 22 -8.86 1.14 5.54
CA SER A 22 -8.95 1.89 6.80
C SER A 22 -7.60 1.85 7.50
N VAL A 23 -7.06 3.00 7.91
CA VAL A 23 -5.73 3.11 8.51
C VAL A 23 -5.76 4.02 9.73
N LYS A 24 -5.05 3.63 10.79
CA LYS A 24 -4.82 4.47 11.97
C LYS A 24 -3.67 5.44 11.67
N THR A 25 -3.97 6.73 11.61
CA THR A 25 -2.95 7.79 11.50
C THR A 25 -2.72 8.45 12.86
N ARG A 26 -1.70 9.32 12.96
CA ARG A 26 -1.50 10.24 14.09
C ARG A 26 -2.75 11.08 14.43
N CYS A 27 -3.52 11.50 13.44
CA CYS A 27 -4.71 12.34 13.63
C CYS A 27 -5.99 11.53 13.93
N GLY A 28 -5.94 10.20 13.83
CA GLY A 28 -7.13 9.36 13.97
C GLY A 28 -7.23 8.29 12.88
N PRO A 29 -8.21 7.38 12.99
CA PRO A 29 -8.52 6.47 11.90
C PRO A 29 -9.04 7.25 10.68
N THR A 30 -8.55 6.92 9.49
CA THR A 30 -9.07 7.43 8.21
C THR A 30 -9.40 6.27 7.28
N SER A 31 -10.27 6.52 6.31
CA SER A 31 -10.73 5.53 5.33
C SER A 31 -10.51 6.07 3.92
N VAL A 32 -9.69 5.38 3.14
CA VAL A 32 -9.41 5.71 1.74
C VAL A 32 -10.09 4.68 0.85
N ARG A 33 -10.79 5.13 -0.19
CA ARG A 33 -11.45 4.21 -1.14
C ARG A 33 -10.46 3.72 -2.19
N ILE A 34 -10.66 2.51 -2.69
CA ILE A 34 -9.83 1.94 -3.76
C ILE A 34 -10.66 1.91 -5.04
N LYS A 35 -10.22 2.65 -6.06
CA LYS A 35 -10.78 2.64 -7.41
C LYS A 35 -10.32 1.38 -8.14
N TYR A 36 -11.21 0.82 -8.97
CA TYR A 36 -10.89 -0.26 -9.89
C TYR A 36 -11.49 0.04 -11.26
N THR A 37 -10.63 0.01 -12.29
CA THR A 37 -10.97 0.36 -13.66
C THR A 37 -10.02 -0.39 -14.58
N ARG A 38 -10.53 -1.10 -15.60
CA ARG A 38 -9.71 -1.77 -16.64
C ARG A 38 -8.57 -2.65 -16.08
N GLY A 39 -8.83 -3.40 -15.00
CA GLY A 39 -7.83 -4.31 -14.44
C GLY A 39 -6.76 -3.67 -13.54
N ALA A 40 -6.91 -2.39 -13.20
CA ALA A 40 -5.96 -1.68 -12.34
C ALA A 40 -6.64 -1.05 -11.12
N PHE A 41 -5.84 -0.83 -10.07
CA PHE A 41 -6.26 -0.33 -8.76
C PHE A 41 -5.55 0.98 -8.39
N TRP A 42 -6.27 1.88 -7.72
CA TRP A 42 -5.75 3.18 -7.24
C TRP A 42 -6.39 3.60 -5.93
N LEU A 43 -5.74 4.48 -5.17
CA LEU A 43 -6.34 5.13 -4.00
C LEU A 43 -7.07 6.44 -4.39
N ASP A 44 -8.26 6.63 -3.83
CA ASP A 44 -9.15 7.78 -4.06
C ASP A 44 -8.73 9.06 -3.31
N SER A 45 -7.50 9.12 -2.78
CA SER A 45 -7.04 10.23 -1.92
C SER A 45 -5.95 11.11 -2.55
N VAL A 46 -5.76 11.03 -3.86
CA VAL A 46 -4.81 11.90 -4.55
C VAL A 46 -5.60 13.01 -5.25
N SER A 47 -5.36 14.25 -4.82
CA SER A 47 -5.87 15.45 -5.46
C SER A 47 -5.60 15.40 -6.97
N PRO A 48 -6.51 15.94 -7.82
CA PRO A 48 -6.34 15.94 -9.28
C PRO A 48 -5.05 16.62 -9.77
N ASP A 49 -4.40 17.42 -8.92
CA ASP A 49 -3.15 18.14 -9.22
C ASP A 49 -1.86 17.31 -8.99
N LEU A 50 -1.95 16.05 -8.56
CA LEU A 50 -0.79 15.15 -8.46
C LEU A 50 -0.87 14.03 -9.54
N PRO A 51 -0.17 14.18 -10.67
CA PRO A 51 -0.29 13.27 -11.82
C PRO A 51 0.42 11.91 -11.63
N HIS A 52 0.95 11.61 -10.44
CA HIS A 52 1.69 10.38 -10.15
C HIS A 52 0.87 9.35 -9.37
N LEU A 53 -0.42 9.22 -9.70
CA LEU A 53 -1.24 8.10 -9.25
C LEU A 53 -0.74 6.81 -9.91
N GLN A 54 0.11 6.08 -9.19
CA GLN A 54 0.56 4.76 -9.62
C GLN A 54 -0.65 3.82 -9.65
N SER A 55 -0.94 3.27 -10.84
CA SER A 55 -1.85 2.14 -10.99
C SER A 55 -1.18 0.86 -10.53
N PHE A 56 -1.93 -0.01 -9.88
CA PHE A 56 -1.44 -1.33 -9.49
C PHE A 56 -2.25 -2.43 -10.19
N PRO A 57 -1.63 -3.53 -10.64
CA PRO A 57 -2.34 -4.64 -11.26
C PRO A 57 -3.22 -5.41 -10.25
N ASP A 58 -2.92 -5.34 -8.96
CA ASP A 58 -3.65 -5.98 -7.89
C ASP A 58 -3.59 -5.16 -6.59
N VAL A 59 -4.50 -5.45 -5.65
CA VAL A 59 -4.63 -4.72 -4.38
C VAL A 59 -3.43 -4.96 -3.45
N LEU A 60 -2.77 -6.11 -3.55
CA LEU A 60 -1.63 -6.43 -2.69
C LEU A 60 -0.40 -5.64 -3.12
N SER A 61 -0.17 -5.50 -4.44
CA SER A 61 0.84 -4.61 -5.01
C SER A 61 0.64 -3.16 -4.57
N LEU A 62 -0.62 -2.69 -4.54
CA LEU A 62 -0.97 -1.38 -3.98
C LEU A 62 -0.58 -1.29 -2.51
N ILE A 63 -1.01 -2.23 -1.67
CA ILE A 63 -0.70 -2.23 -0.23
C ILE A 63 0.81 -2.28 -0.01
N GLN A 64 1.53 -3.13 -0.74
CA GLN A 64 2.97 -3.31 -0.62
C GLN A 64 3.73 -2.02 -0.96
N HIS A 65 3.29 -1.29 -1.99
CA HIS A 65 3.87 0.02 -2.32
C HIS A 65 3.78 0.99 -1.13
N TYR A 66 2.60 1.12 -0.51
CA TYR A 66 2.40 2.00 0.66
C TYR A 66 2.92 1.41 1.99
N THR A 67 3.42 0.17 1.97
CA THR A 67 4.10 -0.46 3.10
C THR A 67 5.60 -0.21 3.06
N GLY A 68 6.22 -0.36 1.88
CA GLY A 68 7.66 -0.15 1.67
C GLY A 68 8.05 1.31 1.40
N SER A 69 7.14 2.08 0.81
CA SER A 69 7.31 3.52 0.57
C SER A 69 6.71 4.28 1.75
N GLY A 70 7.45 4.39 2.85
CA GLY A 70 7.24 5.52 3.75
C GLY A 70 7.60 6.75 2.95
N HIS A 71 6.61 7.45 2.38
CA HIS A 71 6.84 8.64 1.56
C HIS A 71 7.62 9.66 2.40
N ILE A 72 8.94 9.66 2.26
CA ILE A 72 9.81 10.74 2.67
C ILE A 72 9.36 11.92 1.79
N PRO A 73 8.91 13.05 2.38
CA PRO A 73 8.87 14.29 1.62
C PRO A 73 10.28 14.49 1.09
N GLN A 74 10.41 14.57 -0.23
CA GLN A 74 11.67 14.81 -0.89
C GLN A 74 12.13 16.24 -0.54
N ASP A 75 12.64 16.44 0.67
CA ASP A 75 13.53 17.55 0.97
C ASP A 75 14.84 17.20 0.26
N GLN A 76 14.97 17.72 -0.96
CA GLN A 76 16.27 17.85 -1.61
C GLN A 76 17.13 18.77 -0.76
N ALA A 77 17.76 18.22 0.27
CA ALA A 77 18.94 18.80 0.88
C ALA A 77 20.13 18.55 -0.07
N SER A 78 20.22 19.36 -1.12
CA SER A 78 21.43 19.54 -1.89
C SER A 78 22.10 20.82 -1.41
N ASN A 79 23.09 20.65 -0.54
CA ASN A 79 24.09 21.68 -0.26
C ASN A 79 24.91 21.90 -1.54
N ASP A 80 24.86 23.09 -2.13
CA ASP A 80 25.97 24.06 -2.15
C ASP A 80 25.88 25.14 -3.25
N ILE A 81 25.86 26.39 -2.80
CA ILE A 81 26.63 27.57 -3.26
C ILE A 81 26.20 28.36 -4.53
N HIS A 82 25.67 29.58 -4.25
CA HIS A 82 25.71 30.87 -4.98
C HIS A 82 25.26 31.01 -6.46
N SER A 83 24.16 31.76 -6.69
CA SER A 83 24.19 33.16 -7.20
C SER A 83 22.78 33.73 -7.47
N LYS A 84 22.66 35.06 -7.30
CA LYS A 84 21.47 35.91 -7.44
C LYS A 84 20.70 35.71 -8.76
N THR A 85 19.37 35.86 -8.75
CA THR A 85 18.61 37.00 -9.34
C THR A 85 17.09 36.68 -9.34
N LYS A 86 16.27 37.63 -8.85
CA LYS A 86 14.79 37.63 -8.84
C LYS A 86 14.27 37.77 -10.29
N PRO A 87 13.15 37.13 -10.70
CA PRO A 87 11.86 37.83 -10.58
C PRO A 87 10.65 36.91 -10.26
N ASP A 88 9.75 37.47 -9.47
CA ASP A 88 8.29 37.28 -9.45
C ASP A 88 7.71 35.99 -10.04
N SER A 89 7.51 35.01 -9.17
CA SER A 89 6.45 34.03 -9.34
C SER A 89 5.78 33.83 -7.98
N VAL A 90 4.49 34.14 -7.94
CA VAL A 90 3.62 34.04 -6.77
C VAL A 90 3.63 32.57 -6.34
N GLN A 91 4.39 32.28 -5.28
CA GLN A 91 4.43 30.97 -4.64
C GLN A 91 3.06 30.70 -4.00
N HIS A 92 2.15 30.13 -4.77
CA HIS A 92 1.02 29.40 -4.22
C HIS A 92 1.58 28.14 -3.56
N SER A 93 2.03 28.28 -2.32
CA SER A 93 2.33 27.18 -1.43
C SER A 93 1.01 26.48 -1.12
N ALA A 94 0.59 25.58 -2.00
CA ALA A 94 -0.50 24.65 -1.75
C ALA A 94 -0.02 23.69 -0.67
N ARG A 95 -0.16 24.12 0.58
CA ARG A 95 -0.07 23.29 1.79
C ARG A 95 -1.15 22.21 1.70
N GLY A 96 -0.87 21.14 0.97
CA GLY A 96 -1.57 19.88 1.13
C GLY A 96 -1.18 19.32 2.49
N ASN A 97 -1.97 19.64 3.52
CA ASN A 97 -1.85 19.14 4.89
C ASN A 97 -2.22 17.63 4.96
N GLY A 98 -1.74 16.84 4.00
CA GLY A 98 -2.01 15.42 3.89
C GLY A 98 -1.18 14.66 4.91
N VAL A 99 -1.85 13.94 5.80
CA VAL A 99 -1.16 12.97 6.65
C VAL A 99 -0.65 11.86 5.73
N PRO A 100 0.67 11.59 5.67
CA PRO A 100 1.22 10.58 4.77
C PRO A 100 0.59 9.23 5.08
N LEU A 101 0.12 8.55 4.02
CA LEU A 101 -0.47 7.24 4.15
C LEU A 101 0.64 6.20 4.36
N LYS A 102 0.85 5.80 5.61
CA LYS A 102 1.85 4.79 5.97
C LYS A 102 1.15 3.51 6.43
N LEU A 103 1.34 2.42 5.70
CA LEU A 103 0.81 1.10 6.08
C LEU A 103 1.93 0.33 6.78
N MET A 104 1.71 -0.08 8.03
CA MET A 104 2.74 -0.76 8.82
C MET A 104 2.26 -2.08 9.40
N TYR A 105 1.04 -2.10 9.95
CA TYR A 105 0.56 -3.25 10.70
C TYR A 105 -0.82 -3.69 10.17
N PRO A 106 -0.91 -4.79 9.40
CA PRO A 106 -2.21 -5.32 9.02
C PRO A 106 -2.99 -5.74 10.28
N LEU A 107 -4.25 -5.32 10.37
CA LEU A 107 -5.14 -5.69 11.45
C LEU A 107 -5.85 -6.99 11.08
N HIS A 108 -5.33 -8.09 11.62
CA HIS A 108 -5.93 -9.41 11.47
C HIS A 108 -7.11 -9.60 12.44
N LYS A 109 -8.17 -10.30 11.97
CA LYS A 109 -9.29 -10.71 12.83
C LYS A 109 -8.83 -11.88 13.72
N PRO A 110 -8.98 -11.81 15.05
CA PRO A 110 -8.55 -12.88 15.97
C PRO A 110 -9.23 -14.24 15.76
N GLN A 111 -10.43 -14.29 15.17
CA GLN A 111 -11.12 -15.54 14.82
C GLN A 111 -10.69 -16.13 13.46
N ALA A 112 -9.80 -15.45 12.75
CA ALA A 112 -9.29 -15.84 11.44
C ALA A 112 -7.79 -16.17 11.54
N PHE A 113 -7.38 -16.93 12.57
CA PHE A 113 -6.01 -17.44 12.60
C PHE A 113 -5.79 -18.29 11.35
N PRO A 114 -4.80 -17.95 10.51
CA PRO A 114 -4.49 -18.73 9.33
C PRO A 114 -4.10 -20.14 9.77
N SER A 115 -4.50 -21.15 8.99
CA SER A 115 -4.06 -22.53 9.23
C SER A 115 -2.53 -22.59 9.16
N LEU A 116 -1.93 -23.57 9.84
CA LEU A 116 -0.50 -23.84 9.74
C LEU A 116 -0.06 -24.00 8.28
N GLN A 117 -0.92 -24.60 7.46
CA GLN A 117 -0.71 -24.75 6.02
C GLN A 117 -0.60 -23.40 5.29
N HIS A 118 -1.43 -22.42 5.65
CA HIS A 118 -1.33 -21.07 5.10
C HIS A 118 -0.08 -20.34 5.60
N LEU A 119 0.27 -20.46 6.88
CA LEU A 119 1.50 -19.90 7.42
C LEU A 119 2.76 -20.49 6.74
N ALA A 120 2.77 -21.80 6.49
CA ALA A 120 3.83 -22.47 5.75
C ALA A 120 3.92 -21.93 4.32
N ARG A 121 2.78 -21.75 3.63
CA ARG A 121 2.72 -21.14 2.30
C ARG A 121 3.34 -19.74 2.27
N LEU A 122 2.94 -18.86 3.18
CA LEU A 122 3.50 -17.50 3.27
C LEU A 122 5.02 -17.54 3.51
N THR A 123 5.48 -18.44 4.39
CA THR A 123 6.90 -18.60 4.70
C THR A 123 7.69 -19.09 3.48
N ILE A 124 7.16 -20.07 2.75
CA ILE A 124 7.80 -20.60 1.53
C ILE A 124 7.88 -19.51 0.46
N ASN A 125 6.76 -18.85 0.17
CA ASN A 125 6.70 -17.81 -0.86
C ASN A 125 7.72 -16.70 -0.57
N ARG A 126 7.91 -16.30 0.70
CA ARG A 126 8.87 -15.24 1.08
C ARG A 126 10.30 -15.54 0.69
N HIS A 127 10.68 -16.82 0.66
CA HIS A 127 12.06 -17.25 0.44
C HIS A 127 12.28 -17.84 -0.96
N MET A 128 11.20 -18.21 -1.67
CA MET A 128 11.26 -18.94 -2.92
C MET A 128 10.66 -18.11 -4.05
N LYS A 129 11.49 -17.75 -5.04
CA LYS A 129 11.04 -17.08 -6.27
C LYS A 129 10.54 -18.06 -7.35
N HIS A 130 10.97 -19.32 -7.28
CA HIS A 130 10.61 -20.39 -8.20
C HIS A 130 9.99 -21.55 -7.44
N LEU A 131 8.66 -21.59 -7.38
CA LEU A 131 7.90 -22.64 -6.67
C LEU A 131 8.03 -24.01 -7.36
N ASP A 132 8.21 -24.03 -8.68
CA ASP A 132 8.20 -25.25 -9.52
C ASP A 132 9.41 -26.18 -9.29
N GLN A 133 10.42 -25.70 -8.57
CA GLN A 133 11.63 -26.47 -8.25
C GLN A 133 11.54 -27.20 -6.90
N LEU A 134 10.47 -27.00 -6.15
CA LEU A 134 10.30 -27.65 -4.85
C LEU A 134 9.95 -29.13 -5.05
N PRO A 135 10.57 -30.06 -4.29
CA PRO A 135 10.25 -31.48 -4.32
C PRO A 135 8.93 -31.76 -3.57
N LEU A 136 7.86 -31.12 -4.03
CA LEU A 136 6.53 -31.20 -3.43
C LEU A 136 5.55 -31.88 -4.39
N PRO A 137 4.57 -32.65 -3.86
CA PRO A 137 3.44 -33.13 -4.65
C PRO A 137 2.73 -32.00 -5.41
N GLN A 138 2.26 -32.28 -6.62
CA GLN A 138 1.64 -31.28 -7.50
C GLN A 138 0.46 -30.52 -6.86
N ARG A 139 -0.32 -31.17 -5.98
CA ARG A 139 -1.39 -30.52 -5.23
C ARG A 139 -0.89 -29.41 -4.30
N LEU A 140 0.27 -29.62 -3.68
CA LEU A 140 0.89 -28.62 -2.80
C LEU A 140 1.53 -27.50 -3.62
N LEU A 141 2.13 -27.80 -4.77
CA LEU A 141 2.61 -26.78 -5.70
C LEU A 141 1.46 -25.87 -6.15
N HIS A 142 0.34 -26.44 -6.58
CA HIS A 142 -0.87 -25.69 -6.95
C HIS A 142 -1.35 -24.82 -5.78
N TYR A 143 -1.43 -25.38 -4.56
CA TYR A 143 -1.82 -24.62 -3.38
C TYR A 143 -0.90 -23.42 -3.06
N LEU A 144 0.40 -23.52 -3.34
CA LEU A 144 1.35 -22.41 -3.22
C LEU A 144 1.15 -21.38 -4.34
N GLN A 145 0.95 -21.85 -5.59
CA GLN A 145 0.70 -21.01 -6.76
C GLN A 145 -0.66 -20.28 -6.71
N ASP A 146 -1.67 -20.86 -6.07
CA ASP A 146 -2.99 -20.26 -5.85
C ASP A 146 -2.94 -18.97 -5.02
N TYR A 147 -1.83 -18.75 -4.31
CA TYR A 147 -1.58 -17.53 -3.54
C TYR A 147 -0.07 -17.25 -3.56
N PRO A 148 0.46 -16.63 -4.62
CA PRO A 148 1.90 -16.41 -4.79
C PRO A 148 2.42 -15.20 -3.98
N PHE A 149 1.71 -14.83 -2.92
CA PHE A 149 1.97 -13.62 -2.13
C PHE A 149 2.64 -13.96 -0.78
N HIS A 150 3.21 -12.93 -0.15
CA HIS A 150 4.06 -13.04 1.04
C HIS A 150 3.39 -12.58 2.35
N ILE A 151 2.15 -12.11 2.27
CA ILE A 151 1.41 -11.43 3.34
C ILE A 151 0.05 -12.07 3.55
#